data_AF-A0A972TBU4-F1
#
_entry.id   AF-A0A972TBU4-F1
#
_cell.length_a   1.000
_cell.length_b   1.000
_cell.length_c   1.000
_cell.angle_alpha   90.00
_cell.angle_beta   90.00
_cell.angle_gamma   90.00
#
_symmetry.space_group_name_H-M   'P 1'
#
loop_
_entity.id
_entity.type
_entity.pdbx_description
1 polymer ?
#
loop_
_entity_poly.entity_id
_entity_poly.type
_entity_poly.pdbx_seq_one_letter_code
_entity_poly.pdbx_strand_id
1 'polypeptide(L)'
;MQNTQVNFMNICQIHHDSGIEIGGVSLINVPKDHHYGWVCTKGSFTSDEVHFYRIIDDITKLLFKNTIINLEHVSNFFAAMHKDTSADVYFGDLPMEIEIRSKKPIEKGEIIFDKDIADIRRLRFPTIKLIETDKILVCMKVKWKFGLYFDFIHESKLDIEELSYSLGTLYRRLRYDYIYKIIENHGLFDMLKKRGWFPFIELIGNELKVLSERLEDNFNIAETLNDLVKSFNRDRIEKMSQKWWEKEVFLSKKPIIQAGLDSFFEDNEKGYINCIKNLITEIEGVIRMFCSKKGEKSTDIIKLLEFIINESNYSLNFNSSLLLPNPFLEYLKNVIFRGFNVEKSDIPLSRPSTAHGVAKPEDYTRERALQTILCLDQIYYYLKN
;
A
#
# COMPACT_ATOMS: atom_id res chain seq x y z
N MET A 1 -22.35 -3.08 33.45
CA MET A 1 -22.59 -4.41 32.84
C MET A 1 -21.41 -4.72 31.94
N GLN A 2 -20.49 -5.58 32.39
CA GLN A 2 -19.38 -6.06 31.57
C GLN A 2 -19.91 -7.22 30.73
N ASN A 3 -20.17 -6.95 29.45
CA ASN A 3 -20.41 -8.02 28.49
C ASN A 3 -19.05 -8.59 28.08
N THR A 4 -18.65 -9.67 28.74
CA THR A 4 -17.55 -10.51 28.29
C THR A 4 -18.04 -11.27 27.06
N GLN A 5 -17.72 -10.77 25.87
CA GLN A 5 -17.97 -11.46 24.62
C GLN A 5 -16.94 -12.58 24.51
N VAL A 6 -17.34 -13.81 24.86
CA VAL A 6 -16.54 -15.01 24.64
C VAL A 6 -16.67 -15.37 23.17
N ASN A 7 -15.67 -14.98 22.36
CA ASN A 7 -15.55 -15.46 20.98
C ASN A 7 -15.08 -16.91 21.01
N PHE A 8 -15.98 -17.84 20.72
CA PHE A 8 -15.64 -19.25 20.56
C PHE A 8 -14.93 -19.43 19.21
N MET A 9 -13.64 -19.76 19.24
CA MET A 9 -12.92 -20.27 18.07
C MET A 9 -13.39 -21.70 17.84
N ASN A 10 -14.20 -21.92 16.80
CA ASN A 10 -14.63 -23.28 16.43
C ASN A 10 -13.50 -23.93 15.62
N ILE A 11 -12.83 -24.89 16.25
CA ILE A 11 -11.85 -25.76 15.60
C ILE A 11 -12.57 -27.04 15.21
N CYS A 12 -12.57 -27.36 13.92
CA CYS A 12 -13.05 -28.65 13.44
C CYS A 12 -11.84 -29.40 12.86
N GLN A 13 -11.46 -30.50 13.49
CA GLN A 13 -10.56 -31.46 12.86
C GLN A 13 -11.37 -32.30 11.89
N ILE A 14 -11.04 -32.19 10.60
CA ILE A 14 -11.72 -32.97 9.57
C ILE A 14 -10.75 -34.09 9.18
N HIS A 15 -11.10 -35.29 9.62
CA HIS A 15 -10.46 -36.51 9.13
C HIS A 15 -11.27 -37.01 7.93
N HIS A 16 -10.68 -36.96 6.73
CA HIS A 16 -11.26 -37.59 5.55
C HIS A 16 -10.89 -39.07 5.55
N ASP A 17 -11.90 -39.96 5.49
CA ASP A 17 -11.71 -41.43 5.45
C ASP A 17 -10.95 -41.93 4.20
N SER A 18 -10.73 -41.04 3.22
CA SER A 18 -9.84 -41.24 2.08
C SER A 18 -9.10 -39.93 1.82
N GLY A 19 -7.78 -39.91 2.02
CA GLY A 19 -6.92 -38.73 1.93
C GLY A 19 -7.19 -37.91 0.66
N ILE A 20 -7.74 -36.70 0.83
CA ILE A 20 -7.94 -35.76 -0.28
C ILE A 20 -6.61 -35.08 -0.53
N GLU A 21 -5.88 -35.56 -1.55
CA GLU A 21 -4.70 -34.88 -2.05
C GLU A 21 -5.14 -33.76 -3.01
N ILE A 22 -5.11 -32.50 -2.54
CA ILE A 22 -5.35 -31.34 -3.39
C ILE A 22 -4.03 -30.90 -4.00
N GLY A 23 -3.78 -31.34 -5.23
CA GLY A 23 -2.60 -30.92 -6.00
C GLY A 23 -2.75 -29.58 -6.73
N GLY A 24 -3.93 -28.96 -6.73
CA GLY A 24 -4.21 -27.70 -7.42
C GLY A 24 -5.67 -27.54 -7.84
N VAL A 25 -6.00 -26.39 -8.44
CA VAL A 25 -7.35 -26.04 -8.92
C VAL A 25 -7.28 -25.65 -10.39
N SER A 26 -8.17 -26.19 -11.23
CA SER A 26 -8.18 -25.81 -12.65
C SER A 26 -8.77 -24.41 -12.86
N LEU A 27 -8.08 -23.57 -13.63
CA LEU A 27 -8.59 -22.24 -14.02
C LEU A 27 -9.40 -22.26 -15.31
N ILE A 28 -9.51 -23.40 -15.99
CA ILE A 28 -10.32 -23.59 -17.20
C ILE A 28 -10.90 -25.01 -17.20
N ASN A 29 -12.07 -25.19 -17.79
CA ASN A 29 -12.56 -26.54 -18.01
C ASN A 29 -11.71 -27.18 -19.11
N VAL A 30 -11.03 -28.28 -18.78
CA VAL A 30 -10.29 -29.07 -19.77
C VAL A 30 -11.32 -29.89 -20.56
N PRO A 31 -11.41 -29.72 -21.89
CA PRO A 31 -12.30 -30.53 -22.73
C PRO A 31 -12.01 -32.03 -22.55
N LYS A 32 -13.04 -32.88 -22.67
CA LYS A 32 -12.93 -34.33 -22.41
C LYS A 32 -11.92 -35.06 -23.30
N ASP A 33 -11.56 -34.48 -24.42
CA ASP A 33 -10.61 -34.99 -25.43
C ASP A 33 -9.17 -34.50 -25.21
N HIS A 34 -8.91 -33.64 -24.21
CA HIS A 34 -7.58 -33.14 -23.90
C HIS A 34 -6.95 -33.90 -22.72
N HIS A 35 -5.73 -34.39 -22.90
CA HIS A 35 -5.01 -35.19 -21.90
C HIS A 35 -4.19 -34.38 -20.89
N TYR A 36 -4.13 -33.04 -21.04
CA TYR A 36 -3.33 -32.17 -20.17
C TYR A 36 -4.10 -30.88 -19.87
N GLY A 37 -3.99 -30.40 -18.63
CA GLY A 37 -4.58 -29.15 -18.16
C GLY A 37 -3.64 -28.41 -17.22
N TRP A 38 -3.74 -27.09 -17.18
CA TRP A 38 -3.00 -26.25 -16.25
C TRP A 38 -3.75 -26.15 -14.93
N VAL A 39 -3.15 -26.63 -13.85
CA VAL A 39 -3.66 -26.47 -12.49
C VAL A 39 -2.92 -25.34 -11.78
N CYS A 40 -3.69 -24.46 -11.14
CA CYS A 40 -3.17 -23.44 -10.25
C CYS A 40 -2.95 -24.06 -8.87
N THR A 41 -1.69 -24.14 -8.45
CA THR A 41 -1.30 -24.75 -7.18
C THR A 41 -1.04 -23.72 -6.09
N LYS A 42 -0.86 -22.45 -6.46
CA LYS A 42 -0.70 -21.33 -5.54
C LYS A 42 -1.35 -20.10 -6.13
N GLY A 43 -2.07 -19.34 -5.31
CA GLY A 43 -2.76 -18.15 -5.80
C GLY A 43 -3.31 -17.27 -4.70
N SER A 44 -3.56 -16.00 -5.05
CA SER A 44 -4.15 -14.98 -4.20
C SER A 44 -5.16 -14.20 -5.02
N PHE A 45 -6.43 -14.21 -4.63
CA PHE A 45 -7.54 -13.65 -5.38
C PHE A 45 -8.44 -12.82 -4.47
N THR A 46 -9.04 -11.76 -5.02
CA THR A 46 -10.08 -10.97 -4.37
C THR A 46 -11.45 -11.22 -4.99
N SER A 47 -12.53 -10.95 -4.25
CA SER A 47 -13.90 -11.13 -4.72
C SER A 47 -14.31 -10.22 -5.89
N ASP A 48 -13.47 -9.27 -6.29
CA ASP A 48 -13.66 -8.45 -7.49
C ASP A 48 -13.11 -9.13 -8.76
N GLU A 49 -12.31 -10.18 -8.62
CA GLU A 49 -11.71 -10.89 -9.73
C GLU A 49 -12.65 -11.96 -10.29
N VAL A 50 -12.72 -12.05 -11.62
CA VAL A 50 -13.65 -12.94 -12.34
C VAL A 50 -13.52 -14.43 -11.96
N HIS A 51 -12.32 -14.87 -11.56
CA HIS A 51 -12.06 -16.26 -11.24
C HIS A 51 -12.33 -16.62 -9.78
N PHE A 52 -12.50 -15.64 -8.88
CA PHE A 52 -12.63 -15.86 -7.44
C PHE A 52 -13.76 -16.85 -7.11
N TYR A 53 -14.97 -16.58 -7.58
CA TYR A 53 -16.16 -17.38 -7.21
C TYR A 53 -16.09 -18.81 -7.73
N ARG A 54 -15.49 -19.02 -8.90
CA ARG A 54 -15.30 -20.37 -9.43
C ARG A 54 -14.27 -21.14 -8.59
N ILE A 55 -13.13 -20.51 -8.30
CA ILE A 55 -12.06 -21.16 -7.53
C ILE A 55 -12.55 -21.52 -6.12
N ILE A 56 -13.23 -20.60 -5.42
CA ILE A 56 -13.71 -20.86 -4.06
C ILE A 56 -14.80 -21.94 -4.05
N ASP A 57 -15.70 -21.97 -5.03
CA ASP A 57 -16.73 -22.99 -5.16
C ASP A 57 -16.12 -24.38 -5.42
N ASP A 58 -15.14 -24.47 -6.32
CA ASP A 58 -14.43 -25.74 -6.60
C ASP A 58 -13.67 -26.25 -5.38
N ILE A 59 -12.89 -25.38 -4.72
CA ILE A 59 -12.13 -25.73 -3.51
C ILE A 59 -13.07 -26.18 -2.38
N THR A 60 -14.15 -25.44 -2.16
CA THR A 60 -15.07 -25.73 -1.05
C THR A 60 -15.86 -27.01 -1.27
N LYS A 61 -16.29 -27.28 -2.51
CA LYS A 61 -16.91 -28.56 -2.89
C LYS A 61 -15.99 -29.75 -2.65
N LEU A 62 -14.67 -29.59 -2.83
CA LEU A 62 -13.70 -30.65 -2.57
C LEU A 62 -13.46 -30.85 -1.08
N LEU A 63 -13.20 -29.77 -0.34
CA LEU A 63 -12.79 -29.84 1.07
C LEU A 63 -13.95 -30.09 2.04
N PHE A 64 -15.12 -29.55 1.75
CA PHE A 64 -16.22 -29.47 2.71
C PHE A 64 -17.42 -30.34 2.35
N LYS A 65 -17.32 -31.17 1.30
CA LYS A 65 -18.41 -32.03 0.79
C LYS A 65 -19.11 -32.85 1.88
N ASN A 66 -18.33 -33.37 2.81
CA ASN A 66 -18.79 -34.29 3.86
C ASN A 66 -18.85 -33.62 5.24
N THR A 67 -18.85 -32.28 5.28
CA THR A 67 -18.88 -31.53 6.55
C THR A 67 -20.28 -31.02 6.84
N ILE A 68 -20.63 -30.90 8.12
CA ILE A 68 -21.92 -30.36 8.59
C ILE A 68 -21.93 -28.81 8.51
N ILE A 69 -20.87 -28.20 7.97
CA ILE A 69 -20.64 -26.77 8.03
C ILE A 69 -21.40 -26.09 6.89
N ASN A 70 -22.36 -25.22 7.24
CA ASN A 70 -23.00 -24.36 6.26
C ASN A 70 -22.05 -23.20 5.89
N LEU A 71 -21.35 -23.34 4.76
CA LEU A 71 -20.41 -22.34 4.25
C LEU A 71 -21.06 -21.00 3.90
N GLU A 72 -22.38 -20.94 3.68
CA GLU A 72 -23.08 -19.67 3.41
C GLU A 72 -22.98 -18.67 4.57
N HIS A 73 -22.72 -19.16 5.79
CA HIS A 73 -22.56 -18.34 6.98
C HIS A 73 -21.09 -18.10 7.38
N VAL A 74 -20.14 -18.65 6.61
CA VAL A 74 -18.71 -18.55 6.93
C VAL A 74 -18.12 -17.30 6.29
N SER A 75 -17.72 -16.33 7.11
CA SER A 75 -17.03 -15.12 6.65
C SER A 75 -15.52 -15.29 6.50
N ASN A 76 -14.91 -16.10 7.37
CA ASN A 76 -13.49 -16.41 7.31
C ASN A 76 -13.28 -17.89 7.64
N PHE A 77 -12.30 -18.49 6.99
CA PHE A 77 -11.78 -19.78 7.38
C PHE A 77 -10.31 -19.92 7.04
N PHE A 78 -9.63 -20.80 7.77
CA PHE A 78 -8.25 -21.19 7.53
C PHE A 78 -8.19 -22.70 7.56
N ALA A 79 -7.58 -23.32 6.56
CA ALA A 79 -7.30 -24.75 6.55
C ALA A 79 -5.78 -24.99 6.42
N ALA A 80 -5.24 -25.78 7.34
CA ALA A 80 -3.90 -26.36 7.25
C ALA A 80 -4.05 -27.84 6.92
N MET A 81 -3.57 -28.25 5.74
CA MET A 81 -3.55 -29.64 5.31
C MET A 81 -2.16 -30.19 5.55
N HIS A 82 -2.06 -31.25 6.35
CA HIS A 82 -0.81 -31.83 6.80
C HIS A 82 -0.31 -32.92 5.83
N LYS A 83 0.96 -33.29 5.99
CA LYS A 83 1.61 -34.31 5.15
C LYS A 83 0.92 -35.69 5.21
N ASP A 84 0.28 -36.00 6.33
CA ASP A 84 -0.47 -37.25 6.54
C ASP A 84 -1.89 -37.22 5.96
N THR A 85 -2.22 -36.19 5.15
CA THR A 85 -3.53 -35.94 4.54
C THR A 85 -4.65 -35.57 5.51
N SER A 86 -4.35 -35.38 6.80
CA SER A 86 -5.27 -34.75 7.75
C SER A 86 -5.35 -33.24 7.53
N ALA A 87 -6.42 -32.61 7.98
CA ALA A 87 -6.58 -31.17 7.90
C ALA A 87 -7.18 -30.57 9.18
N ASP A 88 -6.53 -29.54 9.70
CA ASP A 88 -7.09 -28.66 10.72
C ASP A 88 -7.81 -27.51 10.02
N VAL A 89 -9.13 -27.35 10.27
CA VAL A 89 -9.91 -26.24 9.73
C VAL A 89 -10.51 -25.37 10.83
N TYR A 90 -10.24 -24.08 10.71
CA TYR A 90 -10.63 -23.03 11.63
C TYR A 90 -11.66 -22.12 10.96
N PHE A 91 -12.73 -21.77 11.67
CA PHE A 91 -13.83 -20.94 11.16
C PHE A 91 -14.09 -19.73 12.06
N GLY A 92 -14.62 -18.65 11.46
CA GLY A 92 -15.13 -17.49 12.18
C GLY A 92 -14.10 -16.40 12.42
N ASP A 93 -14.10 -15.81 13.62
CA ASP A 93 -13.19 -14.72 13.97
C ASP A 93 -11.85 -15.27 14.46
N LEU A 94 -10.92 -15.42 13.51
CA LEU A 94 -9.55 -15.84 13.79
C LEU A 94 -8.73 -14.64 14.30
N PRO A 95 -8.05 -14.73 15.45
CA PRO A 95 -7.14 -13.69 15.89
C PRO A 95 -6.06 -13.44 14.84
N MET A 96 -5.91 -12.17 14.43
CA MET A 96 -4.93 -11.75 13.43
C MET A 96 -3.88 -10.85 14.07
N GLU A 97 -2.62 -11.10 13.77
CA GLU A 97 -1.52 -10.17 14.01
C GLU A 97 -1.11 -9.52 12.69
N ILE A 98 -1.05 -8.19 12.69
CA ILE A 98 -0.72 -7.40 11.50
C ILE A 98 0.54 -6.59 11.79
N GLU A 99 1.57 -6.77 10.96
CA GLU A 99 2.76 -5.91 10.99
C GLU A 99 2.49 -4.68 10.12
N ILE A 100 2.51 -3.49 10.73
CA ILE A 100 2.30 -2.23 10.03
C ILE A 100 3.58 -1.39 9.99
N ARG A 101 3.61 -0.46 9.05
CA ARG A 101 4.46 0.72 9.13
C ARG A 101 3.61 1.90 9.61
N SER A 102 4.08 2.62 10.62
CA SER A 102 3.32 3.72 11.20
C SER A 102 3.60 5.07 10.52
N LYS A 103 2.64 5.99 10.64
CA LYS A 103 2.79 7.40 10.26
C LYS A 103 3.47 8.25 11.33
N LYS A 104 3.46 7.75 12.56
CA LYS A 104 3.97 8.41 13.77
C LYS A 104 4.63 7.39 14.70
N PRO A 105 5.42 7.84 15.70
CA PRO A 105 5.81 6.97 16.82
C PRO A 105 4.57 6.37 17.50
N ILE A 106 4.67 5.09 17.89
CA ILE A 106 3.58 4.36 18.57
C ILE A 106 4.13 3.81 19.88
N GLU A 107 3.41 4.05 20.97
CA GLU A 107 3.76 3.53 22.30
C GLU A 107 3.07 2.19 22.60
N LYS A 108 3.68 1.38 23.47
CA LYS A 108 3.09 0.10 23.87
C LYS A 108 1.75 0.33 24.57
N GLY A 109 0.70 -0.32 24.06
CA GLY A 109 -0.66 -0.19 24.59
C GLY A 109 -1.49 0.93 23.97
N GLU A 110 -0.89 1.72 23.07
CA GLU A 110 -1.62 2.73 22.29
C GLU A 110 -2.62 2.07 21.33
N ILE A 111 -3.81 2.66 21.21
CA ILE A 111 -4.81 2.27 20.21
C ILE A 111 -4.37 2.80 18.84
N ILE A 112 -4.29 1.91 17.86
CA ILE A 112 -3.90 2.23 16.49
C ILE A 112 -5.16 2.41 15.63
N PHE A 113 -5.23 3.52 14.90
CA PHE A 113 -6.30 3.80 13.95
C PHE A 113 -5.80 3.71 12.50
N ASP A 114 -6.72 3.58 11.52
CA ASP A 114 -6.38 3.57 10.09
C ASP A 114 -5.51 4.76 9.67
N LYS A 115 -5.75 5.94 10.26
CA LYS A 115 -4.98 7.16 9.99
C LYS A 115 -3.52 7.06 10.42
N ASP A 116 -3.17 6.15 11.33
CA ASP A 116 -1.82 5.95 11.84
C ASP A 116 -1.02 4.94 10.99
N ILE A 117 -1.65 4.29 10.00
CA ILE A 117 -1.03 3.24 9.17
C ILE A 117 -0.50 3.85 7.87
N ALA A 118 0.81 3.73 7.64
CA ALA A 118 1.46 4.05 6.38
C ALA A 118 1.45 2.87 5.41
N ASP A 119 1.67 1.64 5.91
CA ASP A 119 1.62 0.42 5.10
C ASP A 119 1.32 -0.81 5.98
N ILE A 120 0.89 -1.91 5.36
CA ILE A 120 0.71 -3.22 6.00
C ILE A 120 1.70 -4.20 5.37
N ARG A 121 2.63 -4.76 6.15
CA ARG A 121 3.70 -5.62 5.64
C ARG A 121 3.37 -7.11 5.72
N ARG A 122 2.83 -7.55 6.85
CA ARG A 122 2.56 -8.97 7.11
C ARG A 122 1.24 -9.15 7.84
N LEU A 123 0.63 -10.30 7.65
CA LEU A 123 -0.50 -10.79 8.44
C LEU A 123 -0.22 -12.23 8.87
N ARG A 124 -0.51 -12.55 10.12
CA ARG A 124 -0.33 -13.89 10.71
C ARG A 124 -1.54 -14.27 11.57
N PHE A 125 -1.71 -15.56 11.77
CA PHE A 125 -2.68 -16.12 12.72
C PHE A 125 -1.92 -16.77 13.87
N PRO A 126 -1.60 -16.04 14.96
CA PRO A 126 -0.66 -16.51 15.99
C PRO A 126 -1.15 -17.77 16.74
N THR A 127 -2.44 -18.04 16.72
CA THR A 127 -3.04 -19.22 17.36
C THR A 127 -2.98 -20.48 16.51
N ILE A 128 -2.61 -20.37 15.23
CA ILE A 128 -2.54 -21.50 14.29
C ILE A 128 -1.08 -21.92 14.14
N LYS A 129 -0.76 -23.16 14.51
CA LYS A 129 0.58 -23.72 14.37
C LYS A 129 0.75 -24.31 12.98
N LEU A 130 1.69 -23.77 12.21
CA LEU A 130 2.03 -24.25 10.88
C LEU A 130 3.40 -24.92 10.90
N ILE A 131 3.55 -25.97 10.09
CA ILE A 131 4.83 -26.61 9.80
C ILE A 131 5.16 -26.52 8.31
N GLU A 132 6.44 -26.65 7.97
CA GLU A 132 6.94 -26.47 6.59
C GLU A 132 6.34 -27.46 5.57
N THR A 133 5.69 -28.52 6.02
CA THR A 133 5.04 -29.50 5.12
C THR A 133 3.57 -29.20 4.85
N ASP A 134 2.99 -28.24 5.57
CA ASP A 134 1.57 -27.92 5.47
C ASP A 134 1.24 -27.28 4.12
N LYS A 135 0.02 -27.50 3.67
CA LYS A 135 -0.62 -26.81 2.55
C LYS A 135 -1.73 -25.94 3.10
N ILE A 136 -1.85 -24.73 2.57
CA ILE A 136 -2.61 -23.67 3.20
C ILE A 136 -3.75 -23.23 2.29
N LEU A 137 -4.90 -23.00 2.88
CA LEU A 137 -6.02 -22.33 2.27
C LEU A 137 -6.60 -21.32 3.26
N VAL A 138 -6.72 -20.07 2.84
CA VAL A 138 -7.27 -18.99 3.67
C VAL A 138 -8.34 -18.26 2.88
N CYS A 139 -9.52 -18.13 3.47
CA CYS A 139 -10.53 -17.18 3.04
C CYS A 139 -10.75 -16.17 4.16
N MET A 140 -10.67 -14.88 3.84
CA MET A 140 -10.89 -13.81 4.81
C MET A 140 -11.82 -12.75 4.24
N LYS A 141 -12.74 -12.27 5.06
CA LYS A 141 -13.60 -11.14 4.77
C LYS A 141 -13.01 -9.88 5.39
N VAL A 142 -12.81 -8.86 4.57
CA VAL A 142 -12.42 -7.52 5.02
C VAL A 142 -13.46 -6.54 4.50
N LYS A 143 -14.21 -5.92 5.42
CA LYS A 143 -15.39 -5.10 5.10
C LYS A 143 -16.41 -5.93 4.29
N TRP A 144 -16.68 -5.55 3.04
CA TRP A 144 -17.65 -6.17 2.15
C TRP A 144 -17.02 -7.07 1.09
N LYS A 145 -15.71 -7.31 1.16
CA LYS A 145 -14.96 -8.07 0.17
C LYS A 145 -14.31 -9.29 0.79
N PHE A 146 -14.07 -10.29 -0.05
CA PHE A 146 -13.38 -11.50 0.35
C PHE A 146 -12.03 -11.60 -0.35
N GLY A 147 -11.04 -12.12 0.38
CA GLY A 147 -9.76 -12.55 -0.15
C GLY A 147 -9.61 -14.04 0.02
N LEU A 148 -9.06 -14.68 -1.00
CA LEU A 148 -8.73 -16.09 -1.05
C LEU A 148 -7.23 -16.22 -1.28
N TYR A 149 -6.54 -16.96 -0.44
CA TYR A 149 -5.16 -17.37 -0.64
C TYR A 149 -5.06 -18.88 -0.54
N PHE A 150 -4.26 -19.51 -1.40
CA PHE A 150 -3.87 -20.90 -1.22
C PHE A 150 -2.45 -21.18 -1.70
N ASP A 151 -1.81 -22.15 -1.06
CA ASP A 151 -0.53 -22.74 -1.44
C ASP A 151 -0.59 -24.27 -1.24
N PHE A 152 -0.69 -24.98 -2.37
CA PHE A 152 -0.83 -26.42 -2.49
C PHE A 152 0.40 -27.06 -3.17
N ILE A 153 1.52 -26.35 -3.29
CA ILE A 153 2.70 -26.86 -4.02
C ILE A 153 3.30 -28.04 -3.24
N HIS A 154 3.13 -29.27 -3.71
CA HIS A 154 3.59 -30.49 -3.02
C HIS A 154 5.11 -30.59 -2.85
N GLU A 155 5.86 -30.19 -3.88
CA GLU A 155 7.32 -30.41 -3.94
C GLU A 155 8.13 -29.39 -3.13
N SER A 156 7.52 -28.28 -2.72
CA SER A 156 8.17 -27.24 -1.93
C SER A 156 7.70 -27.24 -0.48
N LYS A 157 8.62 -26.86 0.39
CA LYS A 157 8.31 -26.47 1.77
C LYS A 157 7.49 -25.19 1.77
N LEU A 158 6.52 -25.10 2.66
CA LEU A 158 5.79 -23.88 2.94
C LEU A 158 6.76 -22.85 3.53
N ASP A 159 6.92 -21.74 2.82
CA ASP A 159 7.60 -20.56 3.36
C ASP A 159 6.60 -19.74 4.19
N ILE A 160 6.66 -19.91 5.52
CA ILE A 160 5.77 -19.22 6.47
C ILE A 160 5.95 -17.70 6.42
N GLU A 161 7.16 -17.22 6.12
CA GLU A 161 7.43 -15.79 5.97
C GLU A 161 6.77 -15.25 4.70
N GLU A 162 6.95 -15.93 3.56
CA GLU A 162 6.30 -15.58 2.29
C GLU A 162 4.76 -15.62 2.41
N LEU A 163 4.21 -16.63 3.10
CA LEU A 163 2.79 -16.71 3.42
C LEU A 163 2.34 -15.46 4.19
N SER A 164 3.06 -15.09 5.24
CA SER A 164 2.73 -13.92 6.06
C SER A 164 2.70 -12.63 5.24
N TYR A 165 3.66 -12.48 4.33
CA TYR A 165 3.75 -11.37 3.39
C TYR A 165 2.58 -11.38 2.39
N SER A 166 2.24 -12.53 1.84
CA SER A 166 1.14 -12.70 0.89
C SER A 166 -0.21 -12.37 1.51
N LEU A 167 -0.47 -12.88 2.72
CA LEU A 167 -1.68 -12.55 3.48
C LEU A 167 -1.74 -11.06 3.84
N GLY A 168 -0.60 -10.46 4.21
CA GLY A 168 -0.51 -9.02 4.44
C GLY A 168 -0.88 -8.20 3.20
N THR A 169 -0.37 -8.60 2.04
CA THR A 169 -0.72 -8.00 0.74
C THR A 169 -2.20 -8.12 0.43
N LEU A 170 -2.78 -9.31 0.58
CA LEU A 170 -4.19 -9.57 0.31
C LEU A 170 -5.09 -8.74 1.24
N TYR A 171 -4.80 -8.74 2.54
CA TYR A 171 -5.52 -7.94 3.52
C TYR A 171 -5.44 -6.44 3.21
N ARG A 172 -4.25 -5.94 2.87
CA ARG A 172 -4.02 -4.54 2.48
C ARG A 172 -4.83 -4.18 1.23
N ARG A 173 -4.81 -5.03 0.20
CA ARG A 173 -5.58 -4.85 -1.04
C ARG A 173 -7.06 -4.71 -0.75
N LEU A 174 -7.63 -5.58 0.10
CA LEU A 174 -9.05 -5.50 0.47
C LEU A 174 -9.35 -4.27 1.35
N ARG A 175 -8.49 -3.98 2.34
CA ARG A 175 -8.71 -2.89 3.31
C ARG A 175 -8.70 -1.52 2.63
N TYR A 176 -7.77 -1.33 1.70
CA TYR A 176 -7.48 -0.08 0.99
C TYR A 176 -7.80 -0.13 -0.51
N ASP A 177 -8.75 -0.97 -0.90
CA ASP A 177 -9.22 -1.17 -2.29
C ASP A 177 -9.43 0.14 -3.06
N TYR A 178 -10.00 1.15 -2.40
CA TYR A 178 -10.25 2.47 -3.01
C TYR A 178 -8.96 3.14 -3.53
N ILE A 179 -7.81 2.94 -2.88
CA ILE A 179 -6.52 3.51 -3.32
C ILE A 179 -6.10 2.85 -4.63
N TYR A 180 -6.20 1.52 -4.69
CA TYR A 180 -5.82 0.81 -5.90
C TYR A 180 -6.77 1.11 -7.06
N LYS A 181 -8.06 1.26 -6.79
CA LYS A 181 -9.03 1.73 -7.80
C LYS A 181 -8.68 3.10 -8.35
N ILE A 182 -8.20 4.02 -7.51
CA ILE A 182 -7.72 5.33 -7.97
C ILE A 182 -6.54 5.16 -8.93
N ILE A 183 -5.57 4.31 -8.59
CA ILE A 183 -4.36 4.08 -9.41
C ILE A 183 -4.66 3.32 -10.71
N GLU A 184 -5.54 2.33 -10.65
CA GLU A 184 -5.96 1.51 -11.80
C GLU A 184 -6.91 2.28 -12.74
N ASN A 185 -7.66 3.26 -12.20
CA ASN A 185 -8.39 4.23 -13.00
C ASN A 185 -7.42 5.28 -13.56
N HIS A 186 -6.78 4.97 -14.69
CA HIS A 186 -5.82 5.84 -15.35
C HIS A 186 -6.33 7.27 -15.58
N GLY A 187 -7.63 7.45 -15.87
CA GLY A 187 -8.23 8.77 -16.07
C GLY A 187 -8.23 9.61 -14.78
N LEU A 188 -8.70 9.02 -13.67
CA LEU A 188 -8.69 9.70 -12.38
C LEU A 188 -7.27 9.95 -11.88
N PHE A 189 -6.37 8.97 -12.02
CA PHE A 189 -4.99 9.14 -11.59
C PHE A 189 -4.26 10.24 -12.38
N ASP A 190 -4.50 10.32 -13.68
CA ASP A 190 -3.98 11.41 -14.51
C ASP A 190 -4.55 12.78 -14.11
N MET A 191 -5.83 12.84 -13.71
CA MET A 191 -6.44 14.07 -13.19
C MET A 191 -5.81 14.53 -11.86
N LEU A 192 -5.47 13.59 -10.97
CA LEU A 192 -4.71 13.88 -9.74
C LEU A 192 -3.32 14.42 -10.08
N LYS A 193 -2.54 13.70 -10.90
CA LYS A 193 -1.18 14.08 -11.30
C LYS A 193 -1.15 15.45 -11.98
N LYS A 194 -2.09 15.74 -12.88
CA LYS A 194 -2.20 17.05 -13.56
C LYS A 194 -2.40 18.21 -12.60
N ARG A 195 -3.04 17.97 -11.44
CA ARG A 195 -3.19 18.96 -10.36
C ARG A 195 -2.06 18.92 -9.35
N GLY A 196 -1.05 18.09 -9.56
CA GLY A 196 0.08 17.94 -8.65
C GLY A 196 -0.20 17.06 -7.44
N TRP A 197 -1.33 16.37 -7.40
CA TRP A 197 -1.67 15.45 -6.32
C TRP A 197 -1.22 14.02 -6.62
N PHE A 198 -0.94 13.31 -5.54
CA PHE A 198 -0.66 11.90 -5.48
C PHE A 198 -1.42 11.32 -4.27
N PRO A 199 -1.72 10.02 -4.23
CA PRO A 199 -2.15 9.32 -3.01
C PRO A 199 -1.06 9.28 -1.93
N PHE A 200 -0.60 10.45 -1.46
CA PHE A 200 0.41 10.57 -0.43
C PHE A 200 -0.03 9.87 0.85
N ILE A 201 0.92 9.28 1.57
CA ILE A 201 0.67 8.51 2.80
C ILE A 201 -0.18 9.30 3.80
N GLU A 202 0.09 10.59 3.97
CA GLU A 202 -0.66 11.44 4.89
C GLU A 202 -2.11 11.72 4.47
N LEU A 203 -2.45 11.52 3.20
CA LEU A 203 -3.82 11.64 2.67
C LEU A 203 -4.60 10.33 2.75
N ILE A 204 -3.90 9.19 2.93
CA ILE A 204 -4.55 7.87 3.05
C ILE A 204 -5.52 7.89 4.23
N GLY A 205 -6.80 7.84 3.89
CA GLY A 205 -7.93 7.86 4.82
C GLY A 205 -9.13 8.50 4.15
N ASN A 206 -9.90 9.27 4.93
CA ASN A 206 -11.08 9.97 4.44
C ASN A 206 -10.74 11.07 3.43
N GLU A 207 -9.62 11.77 3.62
CA GLU A 207 -9.21 12.90 2.76
C GLU A 207 -9.00 12.49 1.31
N LEU A 208 -8.24 11.41 1.08
CA LEU A 208 -8.05 10.88 -0.27
C LEU A 208 -9.36 10.40 -0.89
N LYS A 209 -10.26 9.76 -0.12
CA LYS A 209 -11.56 9.29 -0.64
C LYS A 209 -12.43 10.45 -1.11
N VAL A 210 -12.58 11.47 -0.25
CA VAL A 210 -13.37 12.66 -0.59
C VAL A 210 -12.75 13.36 -1.80
N LEU A 211 -11.42 13.50 -1.85
CA LEU A 211 -10.74 14.09 -3.00
C LEU A 211 -10.99 13.29 -4.29
N SER A 212 -10.88 11.96 -4.25
CA SER A 212 -11.12 11.11 -5.43
C SER A 212 -12.57 11.18 -5.91
N GLU A 213 -13.54 11.09 -4.99
CA GLU A 213 -14.98 11.13 -5.32
C GLU A 213 -15.34 12.47 -5.97
N ARG A 214 -14.86 13.59 -5.42
CA ARG A 214 -15.13 14.94 -5.96
C ARG A 214 -14.45 15.17 -7.31
N LEU A 215 -13.30 14.56 -7.55
CA LEU A 215 -12.62 14.60 -8.84
C LEU A 215 -13.37 13.77 -9.90
N GLU A 216 -13.85 12.57 -9.55
CA GLU A 216 -14.66 11.75 -10.47
C GLU A 216 -15.97 12.45 -10.85
N ASP A 217 -16.66 13.06 -9.88
CA ASP A 217 -17.93 13.77 -10.10
C ASP A 217 -17.75 15.14 -10.78
N ASN A 218 -16.50 15.61 -10.93
CA ASN A 218 -16.16 16.98 -11.33
C ASN A 218 -16.95 18.06 -10.56
N PHE A 219 -17.21 17.80 -9.28
CA PHE A 219 -18.09 18.61 -8.45
C PHE A 219 -17.34 19.19 -7.24
N ASN A 220 -17.45 20.50 -7.06
CA ASN A 220 -16.92 21.23 -5.90
C ASN A 220 -15.44 20.95 -5.56
N ILE A 221 -14.61 20.75 -6.60
CA ILE A 221 -13.19 20.40 -6.45
C ILE A 221 -12.43 21.53 -5.74
N ALA A 222 -12.69 22.80 -6.09
CA ALA A 222 -11.95 23.94 -5.53
C ALA A 222 -12.16 24.10 -4.02
N GLU A 223 -13.39 23.96 -3.52
CA GLU A 223 -13.67 24.01 -2.08
C GLU A 223 -13.04 22.81 -1.37
N THR A 224 -13.18 21.61 -1.93
CA THR A 224 -12.58 20.38 -1.40
C THR A 224 -11.06 20.50 -1.25
N LEU A 225 -10.38 21.05 -2.26
CA LEU A 225 -8.93 21.30 -2.21
C LEU A 225 -8.57 22.36 -1.18
N ASN A 226 -9.34 23.45 -1.07
CA ASN A 226 -9.11 24.48 -0.08
C ASN A 226 -9.22 23.93 1.35
N ASP A 227 -10.26 23.15 1.63
CA ASP A 227 -10.47 22.50 2.93
C ASP A 227 -9.37 21.50 3.24
N LEU A 228 -8.95 20.70 2.25
CA LEU A 228 -7.83 19.79 2.38
C LEU A 228 -6.56 20.56 2.76
N VAL A 229 -6.20 21.61 2.02
CA VAL A 229 -4.97 22.38 2.29
C VAL A 229 -5.06 23.07 3.66
N LYS A 230 -6.24 23.55 4.09
CA LYS A 230 -6.46 24.11 5.43
C LYS A 230 -6.30 23.09 6.55
N SER A 231 -6.63 21.82 6.31
CA SER A 231 -6.46 20.76 7.32
C SER A 231 -5.00 20.48 7.69
N PHE A 232 -4.04 20.89 6.84
CA PHE A 232 -2.60 20.82 7.12
C PHE A 232 -2.11 22.09 7.81
N ASN A 233 -2.54 22.24 9.07
CA ASN A 233 -2.06 23.30 9.95
C ASN A 233 -0.64 23.01 10.49
N ARG A 234 -0.09 23.99 11.22
CA ARG A 234 1.25 23.90 11.84
C ARG A 234 1.41 22.61 12.66
N ASP A 235 0.51 22.34 13.60
CA ASP A 235 0.58 21.17 14.48
C ASP A 235 0.65 19.85 13.70
N ARG A 236 -0.14 19.72 12.63
CA ARG A 236 -0.14 18.50 11.80
C ARG A 236 1.18 18.34 11.05
N ILE A 237 1.68 19.42 10.44
CA ILE A 237 2.93 19.38 9.67
C ILE A 237 4.15 19.14 10.59
N GLU A 238 4.16 19.76 11.78
CA GLU A 238 5.23 19.54 12.76
C GLU A 238 5.20 18.08 13.26
N LYS A 239 4.03 17.53 13.61
CA LYS A 239 3.91 16.11 14.00
C LYS A 239 4.37 15.16 12.90
N MET A 240 3.97 15.40 11.65
CA MET A 240 4.41 14.61 10.50
C MET A 240 5.93 14.67 10.33
N SER A 241 6.52 15.87 10.39
CA SER A 241 7.94 16.09 10.08
C SER A 241 8.90 15.66 11.19
N GLN A 242 8.42 15.45 12.43
CA GLN A 242 9.25 14.94 13.54
C GLN A 242 9.99 13.66 13.17
N LYS A 243 9.31 12.71 12.51
CA LYS A 243 9.90 11.43 12.09
C LYS A 243 11.04 11.59 11.08
N TRP A 244 11.03 12.68 10.30
CA TRP A 244 12.07 12.93 9.28
C TRP A 244 13.45 13.03 9.93
N TRP A 245 13.54 13.64 11.11
CA TRP A 245 14.79 13.93 11.80
C TRP A 245 15.49 12.70 12.37
N GLU A 246 14.81 11.55 12.39
CA GLU A 246 15.41 10.26 12.77
C GLU A 246 16.38 9.75 11.69
N LYS A 247 16.26 10.24 10.44
CA LYS A 247 17.14 9.84 9.34
C LYS A 247 18.26 10.83 9.15
N GLU A 248 19.48 10.32 9.15
CA GLU A 248 20.69 11.13 9.07
C GLU A 248 20.69 12.07 7.83
N VAL A 249 20.19 11.60 6.69
CA VAL A 249 20.08 12.41 5.46
C VAL A 249 19.16 13.62 5.63
N PHE A 250 18.00 13.45 6.27
CA PHE A 250 17.10 14.56 6.58
C PHE A 250 17.65 15.45 7.69
N LEU A 251 18.23 14.85 8.74
CA LEU A 251 18.83 15.57 9.86
C LEU A 251 19.95 16.52 9.39
N SER A 252 20.80 16.08 8.45
CA SER A 252 21.86 16.90 7.87
C SER A 252 21.35 18.11 7.07
N LYS A 253 20.10 18.03 6.57
CA LYS A 253 19.42 19.08 5.80
C LYS A 253 18.39 19.85 6.63
N LYS A 254 18.24 19.52 7.92
CA LYS A 254 17.20 20.07 8.79
C LYS A 254 17.13 21.60 8.78
N PRO A 255 18.24 22.38 8.82
CA PRO A 255 18.14 23.85 8.80
C PRO A 255 17.42 24.39 7.56
N ILE A 256 17.68 23.80 6.38
CA ILE A 256 17.08 24.25 5.11
C ILE A 256 15.63 23.77 5.01
N ILE A 257 15.37 22.50 5.36
CA ILE A 257 14.01 21.95 5.33
C ILE A 257 13.12 22.69 6.33
N GLN A 258 13.61 22.95 7.55
CA GLN A 258 12.88 23.71 8.56
C GLN A 258 12.60 25.13 8.10
N ALA A 259 13.55 25.82 7.46
CA ALA A 259 13.29 27.15 6.89
C ALA A 259 12.17 27.13 5.82
N GLY A 260 12.10 26.06 5.01
CA GLY A 260 11.01 25.86 4.06
C GLY A 260 9.65 25.60 4.74
N LEU A 261 9.63 24.84 5.83
CA LEU A 261 8.41 24.62 6.64
C LEU A 261 7.96 25.89 7.34
N ASP A 262 8.89 26.63 7.95
CA ASP A 262 8.61 27.89 8.63
C ASP A 262 8.02 28.92 7.66
N SER A 263 8.53 28.97 6.43
CA SER A 263 7.98 29.80 5.35
C SER A 263 6.55 29.41 4.99
N PHE A 264 6.21 28.12 4.97
CA PHE A 264 4.83 27.67 4.74
C PHE A 264 3.88 28.19 5.83
N PHE A 265 4.35 28.24 7.07
CA PHE A 265 3.56 28.69 8.22
C PHE A 265 3.33 30.20 8.28
N GLU A 266 4.04 31.01 7.47
CA GLU A 266 3.74 32.43 7.31
C GLU A 266 2.39 32.68 6.61
N ASP A 267 1.84 31.65 5.96
CA ASP A 267 0.53 31.60 5.32
C ASP A 267 0.23 32.78 4.38
N ASN A 268 1.22 33.13 3.55
CA ASN A 268 1.11 34.18 2.53
C ASN A 268 1.93 33.83 1.27
N GLU A 269 1.74 34.59 0.19
CA GLU A 269 2.38 34.35 -1.11
C GLU A 269 3.92 34.26 -1.03
N LYS A 270 4.57 35.14 -0.26
CA LYS A 270 6.04 35.12 -0.09
C LYS A 270 6.47 33.84 0.64
N GLY A 271 5.73 33.47 1.67
CA GLY A 271 5.92 32.22 2.41
C GLY A 271 5.83 30.99 1.50
N TYR A 272 4.85 30.94 0.60
CA TYR A 272 4.69 29.83 -0.34
C TYR A 272 5.83 29.77 -1.38
N ILE A 273 6.23 30.92 -1.93
CA ILE A 273 7.39 31.01 -2.84
C ILE A 273 8.64 30.46 -2.15
N ASN A 274 8.93 30.92 -0.93
CA ASN A 274 10.11 30.52 -0.17
C ASN A 274 10.06 29.04 0.23
N CYS A 275 8.90 28.55 0.66
CA CYS A 275 8.67 27.14 0.96
C CYS A 275 9.02 26.26 -0.25
N ILE A 276 8.44 26.56 -1.42
CA ILE A 276 8.65 25.76 -2.63
C ILE A 276 10.11 25.85 -3.07
N LYS A 277 10.70 27.06 -3.14
CA LYS A 277 12.09 27.24 -3.56
C LYS A 277 13.08 26.50 -2.68
N ASN A 278 12.84 26.44 -1.37
CA ASN A 278 13.69 25.70 -0.44
C ASN A 278 13.46 24.19 -0.56
N LEU A 279 12.20 23.74 -0.51
CA LEU A 279 11.91 22.31 -0.36
C LEU A 279 12.01 21.51 -1.65
N ILE A 280 11.65 22.10 -2.80
CA ILE A 280 11.60 21.33 -4.06
C ILE A 280 12.99 20.89 -4.54
N THR A 281 14.03 21.67 -4.23
CA THR A 281 15.42 21.29 -4.50
C THR A 281 15.96 20.31 -3.46
N GLU A 282 15.49 20.39 -2.21
CA GLU A 282 15.89 19.46 -1.15
C GLU A 282 15.30 18.06 -1.35
N ILE A 283 14.19 17.91 -2.08
CA ILE A 283 13.73 16.59 -2.57
C ILE A 283 14.88 15.85 -3.27
N GLU A 284 15.52 16.49 -4.25
CA GLU A 284 16.67 15.91 -4.95
C GLU A 284 17.89 15.78 -4.04
N GLY A 285 18.15 16.79 -3.20
CA GLY A 285 19.28 16.79 -2.28
C GLY A 285 19.27 15.57 -1.35
N VAL A 286 18.12 15.28 -0.74
CA VAL A 286 17.93 14.13 0.14
C VAL A 286 18.13 12.81 -0.61
N ILE A 287 17.55 12.68 -1.81
CA ILE A 287 17.71 11.49 -2.66
C ILE A 287 19.18 11.26 -3.00
N ARG A 288 19.88 12.28 -3.49
CA ARG A 288 21.31 12.19 -3.86
C ARG A 288 22.19 11.80 -2.69
N MET A 289 21.97 12.41 -1.53
CA MET A 289 22.75 12.09 -0.32
C MET A 289 22.53 10.65 0.13
N PHE A 290 21.28 10.18 0.10
CA PHE A 290 20.98 8.78 0.42
C PHE A 290 21.64 7.81 -0.55
N CYS A 291 21.47 8.02 -1.86
CA CYS A 291 22.08 7.17 -2.89
C CYS A 291 23.61 7.14 -2.78
N SER A 292 24.23 8.30 -2.58
CA SER A 292 25.68 8.41 -2.41
C SER A 292 26.17 7.62 -1.19
N LYS A 293 25.45 7.65 -0.07
CA LYS A 293 25.76 6.83 1.12
C LYS A 293 25.62 5.33 0.88
N LYS A 294 24.72 4.91 0.00
CA LYS A 294 24.56 3.51 -0.43
C LYS A 294 25.52 3.11 -1.55
N GLY A 295 26.44 3.99 -1.96
CA GLY A 295 27.47 3.71 -2.96
C GLY A 295 27.05 3.93 -4.41
N GLU A 296 25.83 4.42 -4.66
CA GLU A 296 25.35 4.78 -6.00
C GLU A 296 26.00 6.09 -6.45
N LYS A 297 26.61 6.08 -7.64
CA LYS A 297 27.43 7.18 -8.18
C LYS A 297 26.77 7.91 -9.35
N SER A 298 25.58 7.49 -9.77
CA SER A 298 24.85 8.14 -10.86
C SER A 298 24.61 9.61 -10.56
N THR A 299 24.87 10.46 -11.57
CA THR A 299 24.48 11.87 -11.54
C THR A 299 23.08 12.10 -12.11
N ASP A 300 22.56 11.12 -12.87
CA ASP A 300 21.22 11.14 -13.46
C ASP A 300 20.17 10.89 -12.38
N ILE A 301 19.32 11.89 -12.14
CA ILE A 301 18.25 11.83 -11.15
C ILE A 301 17.26 10.70 -11.44
N ILE A 302 16.97 10.37 -12.71
CA ILE A 302 16.02 9.31 -13.04
C ILE A 302 16.53 7.95 -12.54
N LYS A 303 17.83 7.67 -12.73
CA LYS A 303 18.47 6.48 -12.19
C LYS A 303 18.49 6.46 -10.67
N LEU A 304 18.70 7.62 -10.03
CA LEU A 304 18.65 7.72 -8.57
C LEU A 304 17.24 7.47 -8.01
N LEU A 305 16.21 7.93 -8.72
CA LEU A 305 14.82 7.64 -8.37
C LEU A 305 14.53 6.14 -8.46
N GLU A 306 14.91 5.50 -9.57
CA GLU A 306 14.78 4.06 -9.74
C GLU A 306 15.56 3.30 -8.67
N PHE A 307 16.75 3.78 -8.30
CA PHE A 307 17.56 3.22 -7.23
C PHE A 307 16.83 3.24 -5.89
N ILE A 308 16.31 4.39 -5.42
CA ILE A 308 15.62 4.44 -4.10
C ILE A 308 14.34 3.61 -4.08
N ILE A 309 13.66 3.51 -5.22
CA ILE A 309 12.45 2.72 -5.39
C ILE A 309 12.82 1.24 -5.27
N ASN A 310 13.85 0.77 -5.99
CA ASN A 310 14.31 -0.62 -5.92
C ASN A 310 14.94 -0.99 -4.56
N GLU A 311 15.76 -0.10 -3.99
CA GLU A 311 16.42 -0.30 -2.69
C GLU A 311 15.45 -0.44 -1.53
N SER A 312 14.20 0.01 -1.66
CA SER A 312 13.23 -0.08 -0.58
C SER A 312 12.87 -1.54 -0.18
N ASN A 313 13.41 -2.57 -0.86
CA ASN A 313 13.20 -4.02 -0.66
C ASN A 313 11.76 -4.39 -0.32
N TYR A 314 10.84 -4.15 -1.26
CA TYR A 314 9.64 -4.98 -1.33
C TYR A 314 9.91 -6.13 -2.31
N SER A 315 10.89 -6.98 -1.99
CA SER A 315 11.38 -8.04 -2.87
C SER A 315 10.33 -9.10 -3.24
N LEU A 316 9.15 -9.09 -2.60
CA LEU A 316 8.04 -10.01 -2.92
C LEU A 316 6.68 -9.32 -3.11
N ASN A 317 6.53 -8.01 -2.82
CA ASN A 317 5.22 -7.34 -2.74
C ASN A 317 5.23 -5.88 -3.19
N PHE A 318 6.15 -5.54 -4.09
CA PHE A 318 6.37 -4.17 -4.57
C PHE A 318 5.12 -3.51 -5.15
N ASN A 319 4.36 -4.26 -5.94
CA ASN A 319 3.22 -3.74 -6.68
C ASN A 319 1.98 -3.49 -5.82
N SER A 320 1.95 -4.00 -4.59
CA SER A 320 0.79 -3.89 -3.72
C SER A 320 1.02 -3.01 -2.50
N SER A 321 2.18 -2.38 -2.30
CA SER A 321 2.41 -1.47 -1.16
C SER A 321 1.55 -0.21 -1.22
N LEU A 322 1.12 0.30 -0.06
CA LEU A 322 0.48 1.63 0.06
C LEU A 322 1.44 2.79 -0.22
N LEU A 323 2.75 2.52 -0.25
CA LEU A 323 3.70 3.54 -0.70
C LEU A 323 3.58 3.81 -2.21
N LEU A 324 3.02 2.86 -2.96
CA LEU A 324 2.78 2.94 -4.40
C LEU A 324 4.05 3.28 -5.19
N PRO A 325 5.10 2.44 -5.13
CA PRO A 325 6.42 2.78 -5.65
C PRO A 325 6.47 3.10 -7.15
N ASN A 326 5.86 2.27 -8.00
CA ASN A 326 5.83 2.52 -9.44
C ASN A 326 4.97 3.76 -9.78
N PRO A 327 3.74 3.92 -9.26
CA PRO A 327 2.98 5.16 -9.41
C PRO A 327 3.71 6.40 -8.88
N PHE A 328 4.45 6.28 -7.77
CA PHE A 328 5.19 7.40 -7.18
C PHE A 328 6.42 7.77 -8.02
N LEU A 329 7.14 6.78 -8.56
CA LEU A 329 8.21 7.02 -9.53
C LEU A 329 7.69 7.80 -10.74
N GLU A 330 6.54 7.39 -11.28
CA GLU A 330 5.88 8.09 -12.37
C GLU A 330 5.50 9.54 -11.98
N TYR A 331 4.93 9.72 -10.79
CA TYR A 331 4.61 11.04 -10.25
C TYR A 331 5.86 11.93 -10.14
N LEU A 332 6.97 11.41 -9.60
CA LEU A 332 8.22 12.16 -9.49
C LEU A 332 8.75 12.59 -10.86
N LYS A 333 8.72 11.69 -11.85
CA LYS A 333 9.15 11.97 -13.23
C LYS A 333 8.28 13.03 -13.91
N ASN A 334 6.96 12.93 -13.75
CA ASN A 334 6.00 13.73 -14.51
C ASN A 334 5.53 15.02 -13.81
N VAL A 335 5.80 15.17 -12.51
CA VAL A 335 5.39 16.34 -11.73
C VAL A 335 6.59 17.06 -11.13
N ILE A 336 7.41 16.38 -10.32
CA ILE A 336 8.50 17.02 -9.58
C ILE A 336 9.71 17.30 -10.46
N PHE A 337 10.10 16.35 -11.31
CA PHE A 337 11.28 16.44 -12.17
C PHE A 337 10.92 16.67 -13.65
N ARG A 338 9.67 17.07 -13.94
CA ARG A 338 9.23 17.38 -15.29
C ARG A 338 10.05 18.52 -15.88
N GLY A 339 10.60 18.31 -17.06
CA GLY A 339 11.28 19.35 -17.84
C GLY A 339 10.33 20.46 -18.27
N PHE A 340 10.90 21.55 -18.80
CA PHE A 340 10.13 22.68 -19.34
C PHE A 340 10.66 23.07 -20.73
N ASN A 341 9.84 23.77 -21.50
CA ASN A 341 10.20 24.35 -22.79
C ASN A 341 9.69 25.80 -22.87
N VAL A 342 10.64 26.74 -22.83
CA VAL A 342 10.34 28.18 -22.87
C VAL A 342 9.78 28.60 -24.23
N GLU A 343 10.30 28.07 -25.34
CA GLU A 343 9.84 28.39 -26.70
C GLU A 343 8.37 28.01 -26.91
N LYS A 344 7.94 26.89 -26.31
CA LYS A 344 6.56 26.40 -26.37
C LYS A 344 5.67 26.92 -25.24
N SER A 345 6.19 27.80 -24.37
CA SER A 345 5.49 28.28 -23.17
C SER A 345 5.00 27.15 -22.22
N ASP A 346 5.60 25.96 -22.30
CA ASP A 346 5.33 24.83 -21.41
C ASP A 346 6.29 24.88 -20.22
N ILE A 347 5.92 25.65 -19.20
CA ILE A 347 6.75 25.90 -18.03
C ILE A 347 5.99 25.46 -16.77
N PRO A 348 5.85 24.15 -16.52
CA PRO A 348 5.21 23.66 -15.31
C PRO A 348 6.06 24.01 -14.09
N LEU A 349 5.45 24.31 -12.95
CA LEU A 349 6.18 24.42 -11.68
C LEU A 349 6.73 23.04 -11.28
N SER A 350 8.04 22.88 -11.42
CA SER A 350 8.79 21.66 -11.14
C SER A 350 10.15 22.05 -10.56
N ARG A 351 10.94 21.06 -10.13
CA ARG A 351 12.30 21.29 -9.67
C ARG A 351 13.12 21.99 -10.77
N PRO A 352 13.19 21.50 -12.02
CA PRO A 352 13.93 22.19 -13.08
C PRO A 352 13.51 23.64 -13.28
N SER A 353 12.21 23.93 -13.46
CA SER A 353 11.77 25.31 -13.73
C SER A 353 12.01 26.26 -12.55
N THR A 354 11.88 25.76 -11.32
CA THR A 354 12.19 26.52 -10.11
C THR A 354 13.68 26.81 -9.99
N ALA A 355 14.53 25.79 -10.16
CA ALA A 355 15.99 25.92 -10.04
C ALA A 355 16.60 26.82 -11.14
N HIS A 356 16.00 26.83 -12.34
CA HIS A 356 16.41 27.68 -13.44
C HIS A 356 15.73 29.07 -13.44
N GLY A 357 14.87 29.35 -12.45
CA GLY A 357 14.24 30.67 -12.28
C GLY A 357 13.23 31.05 -13.36
N VAL A 358 12.68 30.06 -14.07
CA VAL A 358 11.69 30.28 -15.15
C VAL A 358 10.26 30.02 -14.72
N ALA A 359 10.06 29.38 -13.55
CA ALA A 359 8.73 29.14 -12.99
C ALA A 359 7.97 30.45 -12.74
N LYS A 360 6.67 30.44 -13.01
CA LYS A 360 5.83 31.64 -12.98
C LYS A 360 5.41 31.98 -11.54
N PRO A 361 5.35 33.27 -11.15
CA PRO A 361 4.93 33.68 -9.81
C PRO A 361 3.57 33.10 -9.38
N GLU A 362 2.59 33.07 -10.29
CA GLU A 362 1.24 32.59 -10.03
C GLU A 362 1.17 31.08 -9.69
N ASP A 363 2.18 30.30 -10.05
CA ASP A 363 2.22 28.86 -9.75
C ASP A 363 2.64 28.60 -8.28
N TYR A 364 3.22 29.58 -7.58
CA TYR A 364 3.68 29.44 -6.20
C TYR A 364 2.52 29.57 -5.20
N THR A 365 1.63 28.58 -5.21
CA THR A 365 0.44 28.56 -4.35
C THR A 365 0.67 27.78 -3.06
N ARG A 366 -0.18 28.02 -2.06
CA ARG A 366 -0.26 27.23 -0.82
C ARG A 366 -0.42 25.73 -1.09
N GLU A 367 -1.25 25.40 -2.08
CA GLU A 367 -1.48 24.01 -2.51
C GLU A 367 -0.20 23.36 -3.04
N ARG A 368 0.55 24.03 -3.93
CA ARG A 368 1.83 23.53 -4.44
C ARG A 368 2.89 23.41 -3.34
N ALA A 369 2.89 24.33 -2.38
CA ALA A 369 3.78 24.26 -1.23
C ALA A 369 3.47 23.01 -0.37
N LEU A 370 2.19 22.76 -0.06
CA LEU A 370 1.78 21.54 0.66
C LEU A 370 2.13 20.26 -0.11
N GLN A 371 1.87 20.19 -1.41
CA GLN A 371 2.25 19.04 -2.23
C GLN A 371 3.76 18.77 -2.20
N THR A 372 4.58 19.83 -2.13
CA THR A 372 6.04 19.71 -2.00
C THR A 372 6.43 19.11 -0.63
N ILE A 373 5.80 19.57 0.45
CA ILE A 373 5.97 19.02 1.81
C ILE A 373 5.58 17.54 1.85
N LEU A 374 4.42 17.19 1.29
CA LEU A 374 3.92 15.80 1.22
C LEU A 374 4.82 14.91 0.37
N CYS A 375 5.45 15.45 -0.68
CA CYS A 375 6.43 14.71 -1.48
C CYS A 375 7.70 14.37 -0.68
N LEU A 376 8.20 15.29 0.15
CA LEU A 376 9.30 15.00 1.07
C LEU A 376 8.90 13.94 2.09
N ASP A 377 7.69 14.02 2.64
CA ASP A 377 7.17 13.00 3.54
C ASP A 377 7.11 11.62 2.87
N GLN A 378 6.62 11.55 1.65
CA GLN A 378 6.55 10.32 0.89
C GLN A 378 7.95 9.73 0.65
N ILE A 379 8.93 10.57 0.29
CA ILE A 379 10.33 10.16 0.10
C ILE A 379 10.91 9.57 1.38
N TYR A 380 10.60 10.13 2.56
CA TYR A 380 11.02 9.56 3.83
C TYR A 380 10.70 8.08 3.91
N TYR A 381 9.56 7.62 3.40
CA TYR A 381 9.20 6.20 3.44
C TYR A 381 10.12 5.30 2.59
N TYR A 382 10.78 5.81 1.56
CA TYR A 382 11.67 5.02 0.70
C TYR A 382 13.10 4.90 1.22
N LEU A 383 13.54 5.84 2.05
CA LEU A 383 14.91 5.84 2.56
C LEU A 383 15.00 4.86 3.73
N LYS A 384 15.87 3.86 3.64
CA LYS A 384 16.21 3.03 4.80
C LYS A 384 17.19 3.78 5.72
N ASN A 385 17.27 3.35 6.97
CA ASN A 385 18.35 3.80 7.83
C ASN A 385 19.71 3.25 7.35
#